data_AF-A0A1V4I741-F1
#
_entry.id   AF-A0A1V4I741-F1
#
_cell.length_a   1.000
_cell.length_b   1.000
_cell.length_c   1.000
_cell.angle_alpha   90.00
_cell.angle_beta   90.00
_cell.angle_gamma   90.00
#
_symmetry.space_group_name_H-M   'P 1'
#
loop_
_entity.id
_entity.type
_entity.pdbx_description
1 polymer ?
#
loop_
_entity_poly.entity_id
_entity_poly.type
_entity_poly.pdbx_seq_one_letter_code
_entity_poly.pdbx_strand_id
1 'polypeptide(L)'
;MEKLKDILYENSDIFLGLIVIFVMLSVVSPKLYASFQLDSNPRNDIYVSEDNSSSEEEPIEKIDTKTEEVVYFEIKSGEFGSKIGQNLKESGLIDSVDEFLKVLRDSNLENSIKVGAYKIKSGSSLDEIISIITR
;
A
#
# COMPACT_ATOMS: atom_id res chain seq x y z
N MET A 1 -17.35 12.30 31.80
CA MET A 1 -17.64 11.51 30.58
C MET A 1 -19.14 11.22 30.50
N GLU A 2 -19.96 12.26 30.65
CA GLU A 2 -21.42 12.10 30.82
C GLU A 2 -22.14 12.50 29.53
N LYS A 3 -21.60 13.51 28.84
CA LYS A 3 -22.04 13.98 27.52
C LYS A 3 -22.14 12.88 26.46
N LEU A 4 -21.20 11.93 26.43
CA LEU A 4 -21.24 10.83 25.47
C LEU A 4 -22.38 9.84 25.77
N LYS A 5 -22.69 9.64 27.05
CA LYS A 5 -23.79 8.76 27.50
C LYS A 5 -25.15 9.43 27.25
N ASP A 6 -25.24 10.74 27.45
CA ASP A 6 -26.45 11.51 27.16
C ASP A 6 -26.75 11.56 25.66
N ILE A 7 -25.73 11.76 24.81
CA ILE A 7 -25.85 11.71 23.35
C ILE A 7 -26.27 10.32 22.87
N LEU A 8 -25.83 9.23 23.53
CA LEU A 8 -26.26 7.87 23.19
C LEU A 8 -27.70 7.55 23.62
N TYR A 9 -28.18 8.15 24.72
CA TYR A 9 -29.52 7.89 25.26
C TYR A 9 -30.62 8.70 24.56
N GLU A 10 -30.40 9.99 24.34
CA GLU A 10 -31.37 10.89 23.71
C GLU A 10 -31.63 10.53 22.23
N ASN A 11 -30.63 9.94 21.59
CA ASN A 11 -30.60 9.60 20.17
C ASN A 11 -30.42 8.07 19.95
N SER A 12 -30.92 7.25 20.88
CA SER A 12 -30.76 5.79 20.82
C SER A 12 -31.27 5.16 19.51
N ASP A 13 -32.35 5.69 18.93
CA ASP A 13 -32.94 5.20 17.67
C ASP A 13 -32.04 5.51 16.45
N ILE A 14 -31.46 6.71 16.39
CA ILE A 14 -30.49 7.07 15.34
C ILE A 14 -29.16 6.33 15.55
N PHE A 15 -28.76 6.03 16.78
CA PHE A 15 -27.59 5.21 17.07
C PHE A 15 -27.78 3.75 16.62
N LEU A 16 -28.97 3.18 16.84
CA LEU A 16 -29.34 1.86 16.34
C LEU A 16 -29.31 1.83 14.80
N GLY A 17 -29.82 2.88 14.15
CA GLY A 17 -29.72 3.07 12.70
C GLY A 17 -28.28 3.14 12.20
N LEU A 18 -27.40 3.88 12.90
CA LEU A 18 -25.99 4.00 12.54
C LEU A 18 -25.24 2.66 12.62
N ILE A 19 -25.54 1.86 13.65
CA ILE A 19 -25.00 0.50 13.81
C ILE A 19 -25.45 -0.39 12.66
N VAL A 20 -26.73 -0.35 12.29
CA VAL A 20 -27.26 -1.14 11.17
C VAL A 20 -26.57 -0.75 9.85
N ILE A 21 -26.36 0.53 9.61
CA ILE A 21 -25.62 1.03 8.43
C ILE A 21 -24.17 0.52 8.44
N PHE A 22 -23.48 0.58 9.57
CA PHE A 22 -22.12 0.09 9.72
C PHE A 22 -22.01 -1.43 9.46
N VAL A 23 -22.96 -2.21 9.99
CA VAL A 23 -23.03 -3.65 9.76
C VAL A 23 -23.27 -3.96 8.28
N MET A 24 -24.16 -3.22 7.60
CA MET A 24 -24.39 -3.39 6.16
C MET A 24 -23.14 -3.09 5.34
N LEU A 25 -22.39 -2.03 5.67
CA LEU A 25 -21.11 -1.74 5.00
C LEU A 25 -20.10 -2.87 5.23
N SER A 26 -19.97 -3.36 6.46
CA SER A 26 -19.02 -4.41 6.85
C SER A 26 -19.32 -5.76 6.16
N VAL A 27 -20.60 -6.09 5.96
CA VAL A 27 -21.03 -7.32 5.26
C VAL A 27 -20.80 -7.24 3.75
N VAL A 28 -20.95 -6.04 3.17
CA VAL A 28 -20.80 -5.85 1.74
C VAL A 28 -19.32 -5.74 1.35
N SER A 29 -18.44 -5.20 2.21
CA SER A 29 -16.99 -5.09 1.97
C SER A 29 -16.33 -6.35 1.38
N PRO A 30 -16.49 -7.57 1.92
CA PRO A 30 -15.84 -8.77 1.35
C PRO A 30 -16.39 -9.16 -0.04
N LYS A 31 -17.66 -8.86 -0.35
CA LYS A 31 -18.27 -9.16 -1.65
C LYS A 31 -17.96 -8.10 -2.71
N LEU A 32 -17.97 -6.81 -2.32
CA LEU A 32 -17.54 -5.69 -3.16
C LEU A 32 -16.04 -5.76 -3.47
N TYR A 33 -15.20 -6.09 -2.49
CA TYR A 33 -13.75 -6.20 -2.68
C TYR A 33 -13.39 -7.36 -3.61
N ALA A 34 -14.14 -8.47 -3.56
CA ALA A 34 -13.98 -9.59 -4.50
C ALA A 34 -14.43 -9.24 -5.93
N SER A 35 -15.48 -8.42 -6.09
CA SER A 35 -15.98 -8.00 -7.42
C SER A 35 -15.26 -6.79 -8.02
N PHE A 36 -14.56 -5.99 -7.21
CA PHE A 36 -13.68 -4.93 -7.68
C PHE A 36 -12.32 -5.47 -8.19
N GLN A 37 -12.04 -6.76 -7.97
CA GLN A 37 -10.99 -7.48 -8.71
C GLN A 37 -11.52 -7.87 -10.10
N LEU A 38 -11.69 -6.87 -10.96
CA LEU A 38 -11.80 -7.10 -12.40
C LEU A 38 -10.40 -7.50 -12.92
N ASP A 39 -10.20 -8.82 -12.99
CA ASP A 39 -9.10 -9.59 -13.59
C ASP A 39 -7.67 -9.43 -13.02
N SER A 40 -7.36 -10.28 -12.05
CA SER A 40 -6.02 -10.86 -11.86
C SER A 40 -6.17 -12.24 -11.25
N ASN A 41 -6.58 -13.19 -12.08
CA ASN A 41 -6.62 -14.61 -11.73
C ASN A 41 -5.32 -15.29 -12.20
N PRO A 42 -4.32 -15.53 -11.33
CA PRO A 42 -3.56 -16.76 -11.40
C PRO A 42 -4.36 -17.82 -10.64
N ARG A 43 -4.96 -18.75 -11.39
CA ARG A 43 -5.44 -20.00 -10.82
C ARG A 43 -4.24 -20.67 -10.15
N ASN A 44 -4.33 -20.81 -8.83
CA ASN A 44 -3.47 -21.68 -8.06
C ASN A 44 -4.09 -23.09 -8.13
N ASP A 45 -3.89 -23.81 -9.22
CA ASP A 45 -3.92 -25.26 -9.18
C ASP A 45 -2.58 -25.74 -8.61
N ILE A 46 -2.61 -26.07 -7.32
CA ILE A 46 -1.55 -26.83 -6.68
C ILE A 46 -1.48 -28.19 -7.40
N TYR A 47 -0.53 -28.31 -8.34
CA TYR A 47 0.15 -29.56 -8.63
C TYR A 47 1.52 -29.48 -7.95
N VAL A 48 1.62 -30.18 -6.82
CA VAL A 48 2.91 -30.53 -6.21
C VAL A 48 3.62 -31.45 -7.18
N SER A 49 4.82 -31.07 -7.61
CA SER A 49 5.84 -31.98 -8.11
C SER A 49 7.19 -31.37 -7.74
N GLU A 50 7.94 -32.16 -6.97
CA GLU A 50 9.29 -31.95 -6.49
C GLU A 50 10.26 -31.56 -7.60
N ASP A 51 11.20 -30.65 -7.34
CA ASP A 51 12.60 -31.01 -7.05
C ASP A 51 13.53 -29.77 -7.07
N ASN A 52 14.33 -29.67 -6.02
CA ASN A 52 15.65 -29.03 -5.89
C ASN A 52 15.89 -27.56 -6.29
N SER A 53 16.20 -26.70 -5.31
CA SER A 53 17.54 -26.62 -4.68
C SER A 53 17.87 -25.21 -4.15
N SER A 54 18.32 -25.19 -2.90
CA SER A 54 19.10 -24.14 -2.19
C SER A 54 18.38 -22.83 -1.82
N SER A 55 17.91 -22.64 -0.58
CA SER A 55 18.69 -22.36 0.67
C SER A 55 19.57 -21.12 0.47
N GLU A 56 19.33 -20.01 1.18
CA GLU A 56 19.57 -19.87 2.62
C GLU A 56 18.50 -19.05 3.38
N GLU A 57 18.04 -19.63 4.49
CA GLU A 57 17.34 -19.00 5.62
C GLU A 57 18.43 -18.51 6.62
N GLU A 58 18.37 -17.28 7.15
CA GLU A 58 18.06 -16.94 8.57
C GLU A 58 19.04 -15.83 9.04
N PRO A 59 18.81 -15.04 10.13
CA PRO A 59 17.84 -15.26 11.20
C PRO A 59 16.90 -14.08 11.51
N ILE A 60 15.78 -14.45 12.12
CA ILE A 60 14.82 -13.58 12.79
C ILE A 60 15.47 -12.99 14.05
N GLU A 61 15.62 -11.66 14.10
CA GLU A 61 15.89 -10.95 15.35
C GLU A 61 14.70 -10.03 15.69
N LYS A 62 14.08 -10.31 16.84
CA LYS A 62 13.00 -9.51 17.41
C LYS A 62 13.56 -8.19 17.91
N ILE A 63 13.05 -7.06 17.41
CA ILE A 63 13.28 -5.75 18.03
C ILE A 63 11.96 -4.99 18.08
N ASP A 64 11.62 -4.59 19.31
CA ASP A 64 10.49 -3.79 19.73
C ASP A 64 10.68 -2.33 19.30
N THR A 65 9.98 -1.81 18.28
CA THR A 65 9.74 -0.36 18.08
C THR A 65 8.81 -0.05 16.90
N LYS A 66 7.80 0.81 17.14
CA LYS A 66 6.99 1.59 16.19
C LYS A 66 6.79 0.94 14.81
N THR A 67 5.66 0.27 14.58
CA THR A 67 5.22 -0.32 13.30
C THR A 67 5.62 0.55 12.10
N GLU A 68 6.79 0.26 11.52
CA GLU A 68 7.24 0.85 10.27
C GLU A 68 6.47 0.12 9.17
N GLU A 69 5.37 0.71 8.73
CA GLU A 69 4.58 0.16 7.64
C GLU A 69 5.46 0.15 6.38
N VAL A 70 5.81 -1.04 5.88
CA VAL A 70 6.61 -1.21 4.67
C VAL A 70 5.67 -1.43 3.50
N VAL A 71 5.74 -0.54 2.52
CA VAL A 71 4.96 -0.61 1.28
C VAL A 71 5.80 -1.28 0.20
N TYR A 72 5.20 -2.26 -0.46
CA TYR A 72 5.76 -2.91 -1.63
C TYR A 72 5.33 -2.11 -2.86
N PHE A 73 6.30 -1.61 -3.62
CA PHE A 73 6.07 -0.81 -4.81
C PHE A 73 6.76 -1.44 -6.02
N GLU A 74 6.04 -1.60 -7.13
CA GLU A 74 6.57 -2.19 -8.37
C GLU A 74 6.61 -1.13 -9.48
N ILE A 75 7.76 -1.02 -10.14
CA ILE A 75 7.94 -0.22 -11.36
C ILE A 75 7.99 -1.15 -12.56
N LYS A 76 7.05 -0.98 -13.49
CA LYS A 76 6.96 -1.79 -14.70
C LYS A 76 7.75 -1.16 -15.84
N SER A 77 8.24 -2.01 -16.75
CA SER A 77 8.94 -1.54 -17.95
C SER A 77 8.00 -0.74 -18.84
N GLY A 78 8.49 0.42 -19.30
CA GLY A 78 7.73 1.35 -20.13
C GLY A 78 6.88 2.36 -19.35
N GLU A 79 6.90 2.33 -18.00
CA GLU A 79 6.32 3.40 -17.21
C GLU A 79 7.22 4.65 -17.21
N PHE A 80 6.62 5.81 -17.48
CA PHE A 80 7.30 7.10 -17.43
C PHE A 80 7.26 7.66 -16.01
N GLY A 81 8.22 8.55 -15.67
CA GLY A 81 8.30 9.17 -14.34
C GLY A 81 6.99 9.78 -13.85
N SER A 82 6.13 10.30 -14.75
CA SER A 82 4.80 10.81 -14.40
C SER A 82 3.85 9.72 -13.91
N LYS A 83 3.85 8.55 -14.57
CA LYS A 83 3.04 7.39 -14.17
C LYS A 83 3.58 6.77 -12.89
N ILE A 84 4.90 6.67 -12.76
CA ILE A 84 5.57 6.17 -11.55
C ILE A 84 5.24 7.07 -10.36
N GLY A 85 5.37 8.40 -10.50
CA GLY A 85 5.00 9.35 -9.46
C GLY A 85 3.53 9.26 -9.08
N GLN A 86 2.63 9.06 -10.05
CA GLN A 86 1.22 8.85 -9.76
C GLN A 86 0.98 7.58 -8.94
N ASN A 87 1.60 6.45 -9.32
CA ASN A 87 1.49 5.19 -8.58
C ASN A 87 2.08 5.33 -7.16
N LEU A 88 3.19 6.07 -7.00
CA LEU A 88 3.79 6.37 -5.68
C LEU A 88 2.83 7.17 -4.79
N LYS A 89 2.14 8.16 -5.38
CA LYS A 89 1.14 8.97 -4.67
C LYS A 89 -0.08 8.15 -4.26
N GLU A 90 -0.57 7.31 -5.16
CA GLU A 90 -1.68 6.38 -4.90
C GLU A 90 -1.34 5.38 -3.79
N SER A 91 -0.05 5.01 -3.68
CA SER A 91 0.48 4.15 -2.62
C SER A 91 0.76 4.88 -1.31
N GLY A 92 0.52 6.20 -1.24
CA GLY A 92 0.81 7.03 -0.06
C GLY A 92 2.29 7.23 0.23
N LEU A 93 3.18 6.92 -0.73
CA LEU A 93 4.63 7.07 -0.58
C LEU A 93 5.10 8.50 -0.82
N ILE A 94 4.38 9.28 -1.64
CA ILE A 94 4.66 10.69 -1.88
C ILE A 94 3.37 11.52 -1.81
N ASP A 95 3.48 12.79 -1.43
CA ASP A 95 2.34 13.71 -1.38
C ASP A 95 2.03 14.34 -2.74
N SER A 96 3.07 14.61 -3.53
CA SER A 96 3.00 15.36 -4.78
C SER A 96 3.80 14.75 -5.92
N VAL A 97 3.12 14.45 -7.03
CA VAL A 97 3.74 13.96 -8.26
C VAL A 97 4.63 15.03 -8.89
N ASP A 98 4.20 16.30 -8.85
CA ASP A 98 4.95 17.41 -9.41
C ASP A 98 6.29 17.62 -8.68
N GLU A 99 6.29 17.47 -7.36
CA GLU A 99 7.50 17.59 -6.55
C GLU A 99 8.49 16.47 -6.85
N PHE A 100 8.00 15.23 -6.94
CA PHE A 100 8.79 14.08 -7.36
C PHE A 100 9.44 14.28 -8.74
N LEU A 101 8.64 14.70 -9.73
CA LEU A 101 9.14 14.97 -11.08
C LEU A 101 10.15 16.12 -11.11
N LYS A 102 9.94 17.15 -10.30
CA LYS A 102 10.86 18.28 -10.17
C LYS A 102 12.20 17.81 -9.60
N VAL A 103 12.21 17.04 -8.51
CA VAL A 103 13.46 16.56 -7.88
C VAL A 103 14.20 15.61 -8.82
N LEU A 104 13.50 14.73 -9.54
CA LEU A 104 14.10 13.87 -10.57
C LEU A 104 14.80 14.68 -11.68
N ARG A 105 14.17 15.75 -12.16
CA ARG A 105 14.74 16.66 -13.17
C ARG A 105 15.93 17.43 -12.65
N ASP A 106 15.76 18.08 -11.50
CA ASP A 106 16.81 18.88 -10.87
C ASP A 106 18.06 18.02 -10.58
N SER A 107 17.86 16.72 -10.33
CA SER A 107 18.92 15.74 -10.08
C SER A 107 19.44 15.01 -11.33
N ASN A 108 18.90 15.25 -12.54
CA ASN A 108 19.21 14.50 -13.77
C ASN A 108 19.03 12.97 -13.64
N LEU A 109 18.05 12.53 -12.85
CA LEU A 109 17.79 11.12 -12.56
C LEU A 109 16.59 10.54 -13.33
N GLU A 110 15.95 11.33 -14.22
CA GLU A 110 14.77 10.90 -14.99
C GLU A 110 14.98 9.59 -15.76
N ASN A 111 16.19 9.35 -16.27
CA ASN A 111 16.54 8.14 -17.02
C ASN A 111 17.20 7.04 -16.17
N SER A 112 17.40 7.30 -14.87
CA SER A 112 18.09 6.39 -13.95
C SER A 112 17.12 5.48 -13.20
N ILE A 113 15.81 5.70 -13.34
CA ILE A 113 14.79 4.90 -12.67
C ILE A 113 14.86 3.47 -13.20
N LYS A 114 15.01 2.50 -12.29
CA LYS A 114 15.09 1.08 -12.63
C LYS A 114 13.75 0.39 -12.44
N VAL A 115 13.48 -0.56 -13.33
CA VAL A 115 12.34 -1.46 -13.23
C VAL A 115 12.58 -2.49 -12.13
N GLY A 116 11.54 -2.86 -11.39
CA GLY A 116 11.64 -3.83 -10.31
C GLY A 116 10.68 -3.59 -9.17
N ALA A 117 10.75 -4.46 -8.17
CA ALA A 117 9.99 -4.35 -6.93
C ALA A 117 10.87 -3.80 -5.80
N TYR A 118 10.37 -2.78 -5.12
CA TYR A 118 11.04 -2.05 -4.05
C TYR A 118 10.26 -2.19 -2.76
N LYS A 119 10.99 -2.29 -1.65
CA LYS A 119 10.45 -2.20 -0.30
C LYS A 119 10.75 -0.81 0.22
N ILE A 120 9.71 0.01 0.39
CA ILE A 120 9.84 1.42 0.79
C ILE A 120 9.11 1.59 2.13
N LYS A 121 9.72 2.27 3.08
CA LYS A 121 9.07 2.54 4.37
C LYS A 121 8.07 3.68 4.20
N SER A 122 6.87 3.52 4.76
CA SER A 122 5.86 4.58 4.83
C SER A 122 6.44 5.77 5.60
N GLY A 123 6.35 6.95 5.00
CA GLY A 123 6.94 8.18 5.54
C GLY A 123 8.43 8.35 5.29
N SER A 124 9.06 7.52 4.44
CA SER A 124 10.36 7.84 3.85
C SER A 124 10.32 9.19 3.13
N SER A 125 11.44 9.91 3.14
CA SER A 125 11.51 11.19 2.44
C SER A 125 11.48 11.00 0.92
N LEU A 126 11.08 12.06 0.20
CA LEU A 126 11.07 12.05 -1.26
C LEU A 126 12.46 11.69 -1.84
N ASP A 127 13.53 12.24 -1.26
CA ASP A 127 14.90 11.95 -1.68
C ASP A 127 15.29 10.49 -1.45
N GLU A 128 14.87 9.90 -0.33
CA GLU A 128 15.13 8.49 -0.02
C GLU A 128 14.43 7.58 -1.03
N ILE A 129 13.17 7.88 -1.35
CA ILE A 129 12.39 7.14 -2.36
C ILE A 129 13.06 7.22 -3.73
N ILE A 130 13.50 8.40 -4.15
CA ILE A 130 14.22 8.59 -5.41
C ILE A 130 15.51 7.77 -5.41
N SER A 131 16.28 7.82 -4.31
CA SER A 131 17.50 7.03 -4.19
C SER A 131 17.25 5.54 -4.33
N ILE A 132 16.17 5.01 -3.73
CA ILE A 132 15.81 3.59 -3.81
C ILE A 132 15.54 3.17 -5.26
N ILE A 133 14.77 3.96 -6.02
CA ILE A 133 14.34 3.58 -7.37
C ILE A 133 15.37 3.89 -8.46
N THR A 134 16.39 4.70 -8.17
CA THR A 134 17.45 5.08 -9.14
C THR A 134 18.80 4.41 -8.89
N ARG A 135 18.90 3.57 -7.85
CA ARG A 135 20.17 2.93 -7.44
C ARG A 135 20.56 1.78 -8.35
#